data_AF-A0A6J2V2C1-F1
#
_entry.id   AF-A0A6J2V2C1-F1
#
_cell.length_a   1.000
_cell.length_b   1.000
_cell.length_c   1.000
_cell.angle_alpha   90.00
_cell.angle_beta   90.00
_cell.angle_gamma   90.00
#
_symmetry.space_group_name_H-M   'P 1'
#
loop_
_entity.id
_entity.type
_entity.pdbx_description
1 polymer ?
#
loop_
_entity_poly.entity_id
_entity_poly.type
_entity_poly.pdbx_seq_one_letter_code
_entity_poly.pdbx_strand_id
1 'polypeptide(L)'
;MIGSHGLRDELTAGGLLKDYLHVLRDMQMQLTAALEFLKPHIDLLESLVEGPMKAENCTMGTGPSHMEKTPKSKNTPCPYSSQSQEPVSRGATACPAIAGDHQHTFSQHPSESNSVKVHIHVYGETLGAHKAVLARLPIQESSREDCRLILVFCPVVSRVGTDIEVALKDVPANKGVILIVMHHTFDQNYTTNPRIPQSSATIVQSVNILFHESRGGVFQCGANEQAITQLKTALSQYI
;
A
#
# COMPACT_ATOMS: atom_id res chain seq x y z
N MET A 1 40.36 -20.23 -35.65
CA MET A 1 38.93 -20.13 -35.27
C MET A 1 38.68 -21.23 -34.26
N ILE A 2 38.37 -20.90 -33.01
CA ILE A 2 37.98 -21.92 -32.01
C ILE A 2 36.47 -22.11 -32.21
N GLY A 3 36.08 -23.28 -32.71
CA GLY A 3 34.69 -23.54 -33.12
C GLY A 3 33.75 -23.61 -31.93
N SER A 4 32.54 -23.05 -32.09
CA SER A 4 31.47 -22.97 -31.07
C SER A 4 31.03 -24.31 -30.48
N HIS A 5 31.49 -25.42 -31.04
CA HIS A 5 31.29 -26.77 -30.54
C HIS A 5 32.07 -27.05 -29.25
N GLY A 6 33.35 -26.62 -29.16
CA GLY A 6 34.21 -26.96 -28.02
C GLY A 6 33.68 -26.47 -26.68
N LEU A 7 33.18 -25.24 -26.62
CA LEU A 7 32.59 -24.66 -25.39
C LEU A 7 31.31 -25.41 -24.96
N ARG A 8 30.49 -25.85 -25.92
CA ARG A 8 29.27 -26.63 -25.64
C ARG A 8 29.62 -28.01 -25.11
N ASP A 9 30.62 -28.66 -25.71
CA ASP A 9 31.05 -29.99 -25.31
C ASP A 9 31.68 -29.97 -23.91
N GLU A 10 32.48 -28.94 -23.60
CA GLU A 10 33.08 -28.72 -22.26
C GLU A 10 32.03 -28.46 -21.18
N LEU A 11 31.06 -27.57 -21.43
CA LEU A 11 29.94 -27.29 -20.51
C LEU A 11 28.99 -28.49 -20.29
N THR A 12 28.92 -29.40 -21.27
CA THR A 12 28.08 -30.60 -21.19
C THR A 12 28.82 -31.76 -20.52
N ALA A 13 30.12 -31.93 -20.83
CA ALA A 13 30.98 -32.96 -20.23
C ALA A 13 31.22 -32.72 -18.73
N GLY A 14 31.34 -31.45 -18.31
CA GLY A 14 31.51 -31.07 -16.90
C GLY A 14 30.26 -31.19 -16.03
N GLY A 15 29.12 -31.67 -16.56
CA GLY A 15 27.86 -31.81 -15.82
C GLY A 15 27.13 -30.49 -15.49
N LEU A 16 27.85 -29.37 -15.40
CA LEU A 16 27.35 -28.05 -15.01
C LEU A 16 26.07 -27.61 -15.75
N LEU A 17 25.97 -27.84 -17.06
CA LEU A 17 24.77 -27.51 -17.83
C LEU A 17 23.56 -28.37 -17.39
N LYS A 18 23.79 -29.65 -17.06
CA LYS A 18 22.75 -30.54 -16.55
C LYS A 18 22.31 -30.10 -15.15
N ASP A 19 23.24 -29.75 -14.27
CA ASP A 19 22.93 -29.31 -12.90
C ASP A 19 22.15 -27.99 -12.90
N TYR A 20 22.56 -27.03 -13.73
CA TYR A 20 21.83 -25.78 -13.95
C TYR A 20 20.40 -26.02 -14.48
N LEU A 21 20.23 -26.95 -15.42
CA LEU A 21 18.91 -27.37 -15.90
C LEU A 21 18.04 -28.01 -14.81
N HIS A 22 18.63 -28.75 -13.85
CA HIS A 22 17.87 -29.28 -12.71
C HIS A 22 17.41 -28.16 -11.78
N VAL A 23 18.27 -27.20 -11.45
CA VAL A 23 17.90 -26.02 -10.63
C VAL A 23 16.78 -25.22 -11.30
N LEU A 24 16.87 -24.95 -12.61
CA LEU A 24 15.81 -24.24 -13.33
C LEU A 24 14.49 -25.02 -13.37
N ARG A 25 14.53 -26.35 -13.49
CA ARG A 25 13.34 -27.20 -13.45
C ARG A 25 12.71 -27.25 -12.06
N ASP A 26 13.52 -27.28 -11.01
CA ASP A 26 13.03 -27.23 -9.64
C ASP A 26 12.40 -25.87 -9.32
N MET A 27 13.05 -24.76 -9.69
CA MET A 27 12.47 -23.41 -9.58
C MET A 27 11.16 -23.27 -10.38
N GLN A 28 11.09 -23.83 -11.59
CA GLN A 28 9.86 -23.87 -12.38
C GLN A 28 8.75 -24.62 -11.62
N MET A 29 9.06 -25.79 -11.07
CA MET A 29 8.11 -26.61 -10.30
C MET A 29 7.63 -25.92 -9.03
N GLN A 30 8.53 -25.31 -8.26
CA GLN A 30 8.20 -24.54 -7.06
C GLN A 30 7.29 -23.35 -7.38
N LEU A 31 7.59 -22.59 -8.44
CA LEU A 31 6.77 -21.45 -8.87
C LEU A 31 5.40 -21.89 -9.37
N THR A 32 5.33 -22.97 -10.15
CA THR A 32 4.04 -23.55 -10.59
C THR A 32 3.20 -24.01 -9.41
N ALA A 33 3.79 -24.71 -8.43
CA ALA A 33 3.06 -25.13 -7.23
C ALA A 33 2.55 -23.95 -6.40
N ALA A 34 3.33 -22.86 -6.29
CA ALA A 34 2.90 -21.63 -5.64
C ALA A 34 1.72 -20.96 -6.38
N LEU A 35 1.76 -20.92 -7.72
CA LEU A 35 0.67 -20.36 -8.53
C LEU A 35 -0.61 -21.21 -8.43
N GLU A 36 -0.51 -22.53 -8.51
CA GLU A 36 -1.64 -23.46 -8.34
C GLU A 36 -2.27 -23.36 -6.94
N PHE A 37 -1.48 -23.08 -5.90
CA PHE A 37 -2.00 -22.81 -4.56
C PHE A 37 -2.67 -21.43 -4.45
N LEU A 38 -2.02 -20.38 -4.94
CA LEU A 38 -2.51 -19.00 -4.78
C LEU A 38 -3.73 -18.70 -5.65
N LYS A 39 -3.78 -19.23 -6.88
CA LYS A 39 -4.85 -18.95 -7.84
C LYS A 39 -6.28 -19.18 -7.29
N PRO A 40 -6.67 -20.35 -6.77
CA PRO A 40 -8.02 -20.56 -6.24
C PRO A 40 -8.32 -19.68 -5.02
N HIS A 41 -7.31 -19.27 -4.25
CA HIS A 41 -7.50 -18.31 -3.16
C HIS A 41 -7.73 -16.89 -3.66
N ILE A 42 -7.06 -16.46 -4.74
CA ILE A 42 -7.30 -15.18 -5.41
C ILE A 42 -8.69 -15.17 -6.03
N ASP A 43 -9.03 -16.18 -6.85
CA ASP A 43 -10.33 -16.31 -7.51
C ASP A 43 -11.51 -16.28 -6.49
N LEU A 44 -11.34 -16.92 -5.32
CA LEU A 44 -12.31 -16.88 -4.21
C LEU A 44 -12.43 -15.48 -3.58
N LEU A 45 -11.31 -14.80 -3.33
CA LEU A 45 -11.30 -13.47 -2.73
C LEU A 45 -11.91 -12.42 -3.68
N GLU A 46 -11.64 -12.52 -4.98
CA GLU A 46 -12.26 -11.69 -6.01
C GLU A 46 -13.79 -11.91 -6.03
N SER A 47 -14.25 -13.17 -6.06
CA SER A 47 -15.68 -13.49 -5.99
C SER A 47 -16.38 -12.95 -4.73
N LEU A 48 -15.70 -12.95 -3.58
CA LEU A 48 -16.22 -12.37 -2.34
C LEU A 48 -16.25 -10.83 -2.34
N VAL A 49 -15.36 -10.18 -3.10
CA VAL A 49 -15.31 -8.72 -3.26
C VAL A 49 -16.37 -8.22 -4.25
N GLU A 50 -16.65 -8.96 -5.33
CA GLU A 50 -17.58 -8.52 -6.38
C GLU A 50 -19.06 -8.60 -5.97
N GLY A 51 -19.43 -9.55 -5.11
CA GLY A 51 -20.78 -9.67 -4.55
C GLY A 51 -21.88 -10.14 -5.53
N PRO A 52 -23.05 -10.57 -5.05
CA PRO A 52 -24.07 -11.18 -5.90
C PRO A 52 -24.90 -10.17 -6.70
N MET A 53 -24.47 -9.89 -7.93
CA MET A 53 -25.30 -9.23 -8.95
C MET A 53 -26.28 -10.22 -9.61
N LYS A 54 -27.52 -10.20 -9.09
CA LYS A 54 -28.78 -10.73 -9.68
C LYS A 54 -28.99 -12.26 -9.70
N ALA A 55 -30.19 -12.63 -9.30
CA ALA A 55 -30.72 -13.99 -9.35
C ALA A 55 -31.28 -14.33 -10.74
N GLU A 56 -31.15 -15.60 -11.14
CA GLU A 56 -31.97 -16.20 -12.20
C GLU A 56 -32.73 -17.44 -11.65
N ASN A 57 -33.94 -17.60 -12.15
CA ASN A 57 -35.06 -18.35 -11.56
C ASN A 57 -34.77 -19.80 -11.10
N CYS A 58 -35.20 -20.10 -9.86
CA CYS A 58 -35.58 -21.46 -9.48
C CYS A 58 -36.73 -21.97 -10.37
N THR A 59 -36.49 -23.05 -11.13
CA THR A 59 -37.55 -23.77 -11.84
C THR A 59 -37.94 -25.01 -11.04
N MET A 60 -39.24 -25.20 -10.81
CA MET A 60 -39.78 -26.25 -9.93
C MET A 60 -39.61 -27.66 -10.52
N GLY A 61 -39.18 -28.62 -9.70
CA GLY A 61 -39.14 -30.06 -10.02
C GLY A 61 -39.59 -30.91 -8.83
N THR A 62 -40.56 -31.80 -9.03
CA THR A 62 -41.34 -32.43 -7.94
C THR A 62 -40.97 -33.87 -7.60
N GLY A 63 -40.49 -34.09 -6.36
CA GLY A 63 -40.62 -35.33 -5.55
C GLY A 63 -39.87 -36.60 -6.00
N PRO A 64 -40.00 -37.73 -5.26
CA PRO A 64 -40.32 -37.86 -3.83
C PRO A 64 -39.30 -38.71 -3.02
N SER A 65 -39.53 -38.79 -1.71
CA SER A 65 -38.79 -39.47 -0.64
C SER A 65 -38.28 -40.91 -0.85
N HIS A 66 -37.11 -41.23 -0.27
CA HIS A 66 -36.85 -42.53 0.37
C HIS A 66 -35.89 -42.41 1.59
N MET A 67 -35.92 -43.39 2.50
CA MET A 67 -35.28 -43.34 3.83
C MET A 67 -33.96 -44.13 3.92
N GLU A 68 -33.15 -43.75 4.93
CA GLU A 68 -32.48 -44.63 5.93
C GLU A 68 -30.93 -44.75 5.98
N LYS A 69 -30.42 -44.77 7.23
CA LYS A 69 -29.13 -45.28 7.77
C LYS A 69 -27.87 -44.39 7.87
N THR A 70 -27.73 -43.78 9.05
CA THR A 70 -26.48 -43.56 9.82
C THR A 70 -25.82 -44.89 10.25
N PRO A 71 -24.51 -44.98 10.69
CA PRO A 71 -24.02 -44.31 11.91
C PRO A 71 -22.49 -44.00 12.12
N LYS A 72 -22.22 -43.00 13.01
CA LYS A 72 -21.00 -42.78 13.86
C LYS A 72 -19.67 -42.53 13.10
N SER A 73 -18.67 -41.75 13.55
CA SER A 73 -18.29 -41.11 14.85
C SER A 73 -17.21 -40.02 14.55
N LYS A 74 -16.89 -38.95 15.30
CA LYS A 74 -17.12 -38.51 16.70
C LYS A 74 -16.86 -36.97 16.84
N ASN A 75 -17.47 -36.37 17.87
CA ASN A 75 -16.98 -35.33 18.80
C ASN A 75 -16.19 -34.09 18.30
N THR A 76 -16.94 -32.99 18.14
CA THR A 76 -16.82 -31.63 18.75
C THR A 76 -15.78 -31.36 19.88
N PRO A 77 -15.45 -30.09 20.25
CA PRO A 77 -16.21 -28.85 20.01
C PRO A 77 -15.47 -27.56 19.57
N CYS A 78 -16.18 -26.74 18.78
CA CYS A 78 -16.07 -25.27 18.81
C CYS A 78 -17.24 -24.70 19.65
N PRO A 79 -17.10 -23.58 20.39
CA PRO A 79 -18.21 -23.00 21.14
C PRO A 79 -19.13 -22.14 20.26
N TYR A 80 -20.43 -22.44 20.31
CA TYR A 80 -21.53 -21.49 20.08
C TYR A 80 -21.51 -20.46 21.25
N SER A 81 -22.16 -19.29 21.24
CA SER A 81 -23.48 -18.97 20.70
C SER A 81 -23.77 -17.46 20.71
N SER A 82 -24.51 -16.96 19.71
CA SER A 82 -25.29 -15.72 19.86
C SER A 82 -26.61 -15.99 20.58
N GLN A 83 -27.18 -14.99 21.25
CA GLN A 83 -28.60 -15.03 21.62
C GLN A 83 -29.22 -13.63 21.57
N SER A 84 -30.34 -13.52 20.85
CA SER A 84 -31.06 -12.27 20.57
C SER A 84 -32.28 -12.10 21.47
N GLN A 85 -32.74 -10.85 21.67
CA GLN A 85 -34.14 -10.53 21.94
C GLN A 85 -34.43 -9.04 21.66
N GLU A 86 -35.51 -8.77 20.92
CA GLU A 86 -36.14 -7.43 20.85
C GLU A 86 -37.18 -7.25 21.97
N PRO A 87 -37.70 -6.02 22.18
CA PRO A 87 -39.07 -5.81 21.70
C PRO A 87 -39.37 -4.45 21.03
N VAL A 88 -40.38 -4.52 20.15
CA VAL A 88 -41.11 -3.46 19.43
C VAL A 88 -41.50 -2.23 20.27
N SER A 89 -41.40 -1.02 19.69
CA SER A 89 -42.38 0.06 19.89
C SER A 89 -42.39 1.14 18.79
N ARG A 90 -43.54 1.81 18.64
CA ARG A 90 -43.91 2.69 17.51
C ARG A 90 -43.52 4.15 17.77
N GLY A 91 -43.24 4.91 16.70
CA GLY A 91 -43.16 6.38 16.76
C GLY A 91 -42.84 7.02 15.41
N ALA A 92 -43.85 7.56 14.72
CA ALA A 92 -43.66 8.37 13.52
C ALA A 92 -44.00 9.83 13.82
N THR A 93 -43.12 10.77 13.44
CA THR A 93 -43.42 12.20 13.23
C THR A 93 -42.46 12.76 12.18
N ALA A 94 -42.96 13.68 11.33
CA ALA A 94 -42.30 14.12 10.11
C ALA A 94 -41.32 15.30 10.28
N CYS A 95 -40.49 15.51 9.26
CA CYS A 95 -39.69 16.71 9.06
C CYS A 95 -40.58 17.91 8.64
N PRO A 96 -40.29 19.13 9.10
CA PRO A 96 -40.70 20.36 8.42
C PRO A 96 -39.52 20.99 7.66
N ALA A 97 -39.71 21.28 6.37
CA ALA A 97 -38.86 22.18 5.61
C ALA A 97 -39.48 23.59 5.63
N ILE A 98 -38.70 24.63 5.92
CA ILE A 98 -39.07 26.03 5.71
C ILE A 98 -37.85 26.78 5.14
N ALA A 99 -38.10 27.65 4.16
CA ALA A 99 -37.09 28.40 3.41
C ALA A 99 -37.00 29.88 3.85
N GLY A 100 -35.94 30.56 3.40
CA GLY A 100 -35.63 31.99 3.63
C GLY A 100 -34.12 32.16 3.81
N ASP A 101 -33.32 32.43 2.78
CA ASP A 101 -33.22 33.67 1.97
C ASP A 101 -32.64 34.86 2.75
N HIS A 102 -31.35 35.17 2.53
CA HIS A 102 -30.87 36.50 2.09
C HIS A 102 -29.34 36.56 1.90
N GLN A 103 -28.89 37.64 1.25
CA GLN A 103 -27.61 37.79 0.55
C GLN A 103 -26.50 38.44 1.39
N HIS A 104 -25.30 38.56 0.78
CA HIS A 104 -24.05 39.14 1.31
C HIS A 104 -23.36 38.28 2.38
N THR A 105 -22.04 38.03 2.32
CA THR A 105 -20.99 39.01 1.99
C THR A 105 -19.81 38.38 1.25
N PHE A 106 -19.27 39.13 0.29
CA PHE A 106 -17.98 38.88 -0.34
C PHE A 106 -16.86 39.04 0.69
N SER A 107 -16.30 37.94 1.20
CA SER A 107 -15.07 37.96 1.98
C SER A 107 -13.93 37.31 1.19
N GLN A 108 -13.40 38.05 0.22
CA GLN A 108 -12.03 37.83 -0.22
C GLN A 108 -11.10 38.18 0.93
N HIS A 109 -10.84 37.21 1.81
CA HIS A 109 -9.61 37.26 2.58
C HIS A 109 -8.45 37.07 1.59
N PRO A 110 -7.45 37.98 1.56
CA PRO A 110 -6.11 37.58 1.18
C PRO A 110 -5.61 36.68 2.32
N SER A 111 -5.93 35.40 2.25
CA SER A 111 -5.29 34.41 3.10
C SER A 111 -3.83 34.35 2.67
N GLU A 112 -2.95 35.00 3.42
CA GLU A 112 -1.52 34.71 3.32
C GLU A 112 -1.36 33.22 3.58
N SER A 113 -1.07 32.48 2.52
CA SER A 113 -0.97 31.04 2.58
C SER A 113 0.32 30.70 3.34
N ASN A 114 0.16 30.26 4.59
CA ASN A 114 1.23 29.68 5.43
C ASN A 114 1.71 28.34 4.86
N SER A 115 2.11 28.34 3.59
CA SER A 115 2.52 27.20 2.78
C SER A 115 3.99 27.32 2.43
N VAL A 116 4.79 26.35 2.85
CA VAL A 116 6.24 26.35 2.62
C VAL A 116 6.55 26.07 1.15
N LYS A 117 7.37 26.89 0.51
CA LYS A 117 7.89 26.62 -0.83
C LYS A 117 8.92 25.49 -0.80
N VAL A 118 8.56 24.36 -1.42
CA VAL A 118 9.35 23.13 -1.45
C VAL A 118 9.56 22.67 -2.90
N HIS A 119 10.67 21.97 -3.14
CA HIS A 119 10.82 21.16 -4.35
C HIS A 119 10.52 19.70 -3.98
N ILE A 120 9.76 19.01 -4.81
CA ILE A 120 9.36 17.62 -4.60
C ILE A 120 10.24 16.73 -5.49
N HIS A 121 10.86 15.72 -4.89
CA HIS A 121 11.64 14.72 -5.60
C HIS A 121 11.14 13.32 -5.23
N VAL A 122 10.70 12.54 -6.22
CA VAL A 122 10.19 11.17 -6.01
C VAL A 122 11.16 10.21 -6.69
N TYR A 123 11.87 9.42 -5.88
CA TYR A 123 12.91 8.51 -6.34
C TYR A 123 12.38 7.08 -6.43
N GLY A 124 11.72 6.76 -7.55
CA GLY A 124 11.14 5.44 -7.82
C GLY A 124 9.61 5.41 -7.83
N GLU A 125 9.05 4.22 -8.06
CA GLU A 125 7.59 4.04 -8.13
C GLU A 125 6.98 4.01 -6.72
N THR A 126 5.85 4.70 -6.58
CA THR A 126 5.14 4.92 -5.30
C THR A 126 3.63 4.69 -5.42
N LEU A 127 3.13 4.32 -6.61
CA LEU A 127 1.72 4.03 -6.88
C LEU A 127 0.78 5.18 -6.47
N GLY A 128 1.26 6.42 -6.63
CA GLY A 128 0.55 7.64 -6.23
C GLY A 128 0.53 7.94 -4.73
N ALA A 129 1.09 7.07 -3.87
CA ALA A 129 1.07 7.24 -2.42
C ALA A 129 1.76 8.54 -1.94
N HIS A 130 2.79 9.02 -2.66
CA HIS A 130 3.42 10.32 -2.39
C HIS A 130 2.40 11.48 -2.46
N LYS A 131 1.44 11.44 -3.40
CA LYS A 131 0.40 12.48 -3.55
C LYS A 131 -0.54 12.52 -2.34
N ALA A 132 -0.87 11.36 -1.77
CA ALA A 132 -1.66 11.26 -0.56
C ALA A 132 -0.94 11.79 0.69
N VAL A 133 0.40 11.71 0.74
CA VAL A 133 1.22 12.41 1.75
C VAL A 133 1.20 13.92 1.50
N LEU A 134 1.52 14.36 0.27
CA LEU A 134 1.63 15.78 -0.10
C LEU A 134 0.33 16.56 0.15
N ALA A 135 -0.83 15.99 -0.19
CA ALA A 135 -2.15 16.59 0.03
C ALA A 135 -2.47 16.87 1.51
N ARG A 136 -1.68 16.34 2.45
CA ARG A 136 -1.83 16.52 3.90
C ARG A 136 -0.87 17.56 4.48
N LEU A 137 0.02 18.15 3.68
CA LEU A 137 1.08 19.06 4.12
C LEU A 137 0.81 20.52 3.70
N PRO A 138 1.15 21.52 4.53
CA PRO A 138 1.02 22.94 4.18
C PRO A 138 2.19 23.39 3.30
N ILE A 139 2.16 23.02 2.02
CA ILE A 139 3.26 23.25 1.08
C ILE A 139 2.78 23.87 -0.24
N GLN A 140 3.69 24.58 -0.88
CA GLN A 140 3.58 25.03 -2.26
C GLN A 140 4.73 24.40 -3.06
N GLU A 141 4.42 23.64 -4.11
CA GLU A 141 5.45 23.12 -5.01
C GLU A 141 6.10 24.28 -5.79
N SER A 142 7.42 24.19 -5.95
CA SER A 142 8.25 25.22 -6.56
C SER A 142 9.43 24.60 -7.31
N SER A 143 10.13 25.43 -8.09
CA SER A 143 11.35 25.02 -8.78
C SER A 143 12.41 24.53 -7.79
N ARG A 144 13.40 23.78 -8.28
CA ARG A 144 14.53 23.33 -7.45
C ARG A 144 15.35 24.52 -6.97
N GLU A 145 15.33 25.63 -7.71
CA GLU A 145 16.11 26.84 -7.50
C GLU A 145 15.48 27.70 -6.39
N ASP A 146 14.16 27.91 -6.43
CA ASP A 146 13.41 28.87 -5.60
C ASP A 146 13.04 28.36 -4.20
N CYS A 147 13.24 27.07 -3.91
CA CYS A 147 12.96 26.49 -2.59
C CYS A 147 14.18 26.56 -1.65
N ARG A 148 13.96 26.48 -0.32
CA ARG A 148 15.03 26.23 0.67
C ARG A 148 15.08 24.77 1.15
N LEU A 149 14.06 24.00 0.79
CA LEU A 149 13.74 22.69 1.35
C LEU A 149 13.29 21.74 0.23
N ILE A 150 13.80 20.51 0.26
CA ILE A 150 13.46 19.46 -0.70
C ILE A 150 12.78 18.31 0.07
N LEU A 151 11.60 17.90 -0.40
CA LEU A 151 10.91 16.69 0.04
C LEU A 151 11.36 15.53 -0.85
N VAL A 152 12.12 14.58 -0.30
CA VAL A 152 12.62 13.40 -1.02
C VAL A 152 11.80 12.18 -0.63
N PHE A 153 10.95 11.70 -1.54
CA PHE A 153 10.23 10.44 -1.39
C PHE A 153 11.08 9.29 -1.89
N CYS A 154 11.37 8.34 -1.01
CA CYS A 154 12.24 7.20 -1.25
C CYS A 154 11.47 5.89 -0.95
N PRO A 155 10.68 5.37 -1.90
CA PRO A 155 10.19 3.98 -1.84
C PRO A 155 11.36 2.99 -1.70
N VAL A 156 11.25 2.10 -0.72
CA VAL A 156 12.19 1.00 -0.54
C VAL A 156 11.80 -0.12 -1.50
N VAL A 157 12.68 -0.40 -2.45
CA VAL A 157 12.48 -1.40 -3.51
C VAL A 157 13.48 -2.54 -3.38
N SER A 158 14.71 -2.23 -2.98
CA SER A 158 15.80 -3.21 -2.90
C SER A 158 16.31 -3.36 -1.47
N ARG A 159 16.83 -2.28 -0.89
CA ARG A 159 17.44 -2.20 0.44
C ARG A 159 17.43 -0.75 0.87
N VAL A 160 16.86 -0.50 2.04
CA VAL A 160 16.70 0.84 2.64
C VAL A 160 17.93 1.74 2.48
N GLY A 161 19.13 1.26 2.83
CA GLY A 161 20.35 2.07 2.73
C GLY A 161 20.74 2.43 1.29
N THR A 162 20.65 1.48 0.36
CA THR A 162 20.99 1.70 -1.06
C THR A 162 19.98 2.63 -1.72
N ASP A 163 18.68 2.40 -1.49
CA ASP A 163 17.62 3.21 -2.09
C ASP A 163 17.72 4.68 -1.60
N ILE A 164 18.03 4.90 -0.31
CA ILE A 164 18.31 6.24 0.26
C ILE A 164 19.56 6.88 -0.35
N GLU A 165 20.65 6.12 -0.54
CA GLU A 165 21.90 6.65 -1.11
C GLU A 165 21.66 7.23 -2.51
N VAL A 166 20.90 6.52 -3.37
CA VAL A 166 20.62 7.02 -4.72
C VAL A 166 19.57 8.15 -4.70
N ALA A 167 18.56 8.09 -3.83
CA ALA A 167 17.56 9.16 -3.68
C ALA A 167 18.15 10.50 -3.21
N LEU A 168 19.28 10.48 -2.50
CA LEU A 168 19.99 11.68 -2.02
C LEU A 168 21.12 12.15 -2.95
N LYS A 169 21.51 11.35 -3.95
CA LYS A 169 22.70 11.59 -4.79
C LYS A 169 22.65 12.91 -5.55
N ASP A 170 21.49 13.22 -6.13
CA ASP A 170 21.29 14.41 -6.99
C ASP A 170 20.71 15.60 -6.22
N VAL A 171 20.79 15.59 -4.88
CA VAL A 171 20.23 16.62 -4.01
C VAL A 171 21.33 17.63 -3.62
N PRO A 172 21.17 18.93 -3.90
CA PRO A 172 22.22 19.92 -3.66
C PRO A 172 22.46 20.16 -2.17
N ALA A 173 23.73 20.09 -1.76
CA ALA A 173 24.15 20.14 -0.34
C ALA A 173 23.73 21.41 0.43
N ASN A 174 23.45 22.51 -0.28
CA ASN A 174 23.07 23.80 0.30
C ASN A 174 21.55 23.94 0.60
N LYS A 175 20.74 22.91 0.35
CA LYS A 175 19.30 22.89 0.65
C LYS A 175 19.00 21.88 1.76
N GLY A 176 18.02 22.22 2.60
CA GLY A 176 17.54 21.30 3.62
C GLY A 176 16.77 20.15 2.98
N VAL A 177 16.90 18.95 3.54
CA VAL A 177 16.22 17.75 3.02
C VAL A 177 15.33 17.14 4.09
N ILE A 178 14.07 16.96 3.75
CA ILE A 178 13.17 16.08 4.49
C ILE A 178 13.10 14.77 3.70
N LEU A 179 13.57 13.68 4.32
CA LEU A 179 13.56 12.34 3.74
C LEU A 179 12.30 11.59 4.17
N ILE A 180 11.50 11.14 3.20
CA ILE A 180 10.30 10.34 3.40
C ILE A 180 10.59 8.94 2.87
N VAL A 181 11.02 8.03 3.74
CA VAL A 181 11.27 6.63 3.40
C VAL A 181 9.92 5.91 3.35
N MET A 182 9.55 5.39 2.18
CA MET A 182 8.24 4.74 1.98
C MET A 182 8.41 3.23 1.94
N HIS A 183 7.75 2.52 2.84
CA HIS A 183 7.79 1.06 2.92
C HIS A 183 6.52 0.50 2.27
N HIS A 184 6.71 -0.21 1.16
CA HIS A 184 5.66 -1.02 0.55
C HIS A 184 5.51 -2.29 1.38
N THR A 185 4.40 -2.42 2.11
CA THR A 185 4.20 -3.52 3.07
C THR A 185 2.71 -3.71 3.36
N PHE A 186 2.28 -4.94 3.61
CA PHE A 186 0.94 -5.22 4.14
C PHE A 186 0.80 -4.99 5.65
N ASP A 187 1.93 -4.92 6.39
CA ASP A 187 1.94 -4.77 7.84
C ASP A 187 1.84 -3.30 8.25
N GLN A 188 0.73 -2.94 8.91
CA GLN A 188 0.47 -1.58 9.39
C GLN A 188 1.28 -1.18 10.63
N ASN A 189 1.93 -2.16 11.29
CA ASN A 189 2.80 -1.96 12.44
C ASN A 189 4.29 -2.08 12.08
N TYR A 190 4.61 -2.18 10.78
CA TYR A 190 5.98 -2.34 10.30
C TYR A 190 6.88 -1.24 10.85
N THR A 191 7.76 -1.62 11.76
CA THR A 191 8.64 -0.70 12.47
C THR A 191 10.06 -0.89 11.97
N THR A 192 10.64 0.17 11.41
CA THR A 192 12.04 0.21 11.02
C THR A 192 12.63 1.56 11.38
N ASN A 193 13.91 1.55 11.76
CA ASN A 193 14.68 2.77 11.95
C ASN A 193 15.85 2.74 10.94
N PRO A 194 15.66 3.31 9.74
CA PRO A 194 16.69 3.37 8.71
C PRO A 194 17.97 3.98 9.27
N ARG A 195 19.08 3.23 9.23
CA ARG A 195 20.39 3.89 9.31
C ARG A 195 20.61 4.62 7.99
N ILE A 196 20.34 5.92 8.00
CA ILE A 196 20.62 6.80 6.87
C ILE A 196 22.14 6.75 6.59
N PRO A 197 22.58 6.45 5.35
CA PRO A 197 23.97 6.55 4.97
C PRO A 197 24.51 7.97 5.15
N GLN A 198 25.83 8.10 5.30
CA GLN A 198 26.48 9.41 5.29
C GLN A 198 26.35 10.01 3.88
N SER A 199 25.71 11.17 3.79
CA SER A 199 25.44 11.90 2.54
C SER A 199 25.96 13.34 2.64
N SER A 200 26.19 13.97 1.49
CA SER A 200 26.44 15.42 1.38
C SER A 200 25.16 16.27 1.56
N ALA A 201 23.98 15.64 1.54
CA ALA A 201 22.71 16.29 1.76
C ALA A 201 22.48 16.67 3.23
N THR A 202 22.03 17.91 3.48
CA THR A 202 21.67 18.37 4.83
C THR A 202 20.28 17.86 5.22
N ILE A 203 20.20 16.64 5.73
CA ILE A 203 18.94 16.03 6.18
C ILE A 203 18.49 16.68 7.50
N VAL A 204 17.35 17.39 7.47
CA VAL A 204 16.79 18.09 8.63
C VAL A 204 15.73 17.26 9.36
N GLN A 205 15.07 16.35 8.65
CA GLN A 205 14.10 15.40 9.22
C GLN A 205 14.09 14.13 8.34
N SER A 206 13.92 12.97 8.97
CA SER A 206 13.59 11.73 8.28
C SER A 206 12.32 11.14 8.91
N VAL A 207 11.43 10.59 8.08
CA VAL A 207 10.24 9.86 8.54
C VAL A 207 10.05 8.59 7.73
N ASN A 208 9.36 7.61 8.31
CA ASN A 208 8.89 6.42 7.60
C ASN A 208 7.40 6.57 7.29
N ILE A 209 6.97 6.16 6.10
CA ILE A 209 5.57 6.07 5.68
C ILE A 209 5.27 4.66 5.20
N LEU A 210 4.20 4.05 5.68
CA LEU A 210 3.74 2.72 5.27
C LEU A 210 2.63 2.85 4.22
N PHE A 211 2.73 2.11 3.11
CA PHE A 211 1.72 2.12 2.06
C PHE A 211 1.54 0.76 1.37
N HIS A 212 0.34 0.54 0.82
CA HIS A 212 0.03 -0.60 -0.05
C HIS A 212 -1.19 -0.28 -0.93
N GLU A 213 -1.11 -0.53 -2.24
CA GLU A 213 -2.16 -0.17 -3.21
C GLU A 213 -3.50 -0.86 -2.93
N SER A 214 -3.50 -2.16 -2.61
CA SER A 214 -4.71 -2.92 -2.22
C SER A 214 -5.38 -2.46 -0.92
N ARG A 215 -4.77 -1.51 -0.20
CA ARG A 215 -5.33 -0.87 1.02
C ARG A 215 -5.67 0.61 0.81
N GLY A 216 -5.69 1.10 -0.44
CA GLY A 216 -5.93 2.51 -0.76
C GLY A 216 -4.68 3.39 -0.68
N GLY A 217 -3.47 2.81 -0.75
CA GLY A 217 -2.21 3.54 -0.71
C GLY A 217 -1.69 3.76 0.71
N VAL A 218 -1.57 5.01 1.14
CA VAL A 218 -0.99 5.38 2.45
C VAL A 218 -1.92 4.96 3.58
N PHE A 219 -1.40 4.20 4.56
CA PHE A 219 -2.21 3.71 5.67
C PHE A 219 -2.69 4.82 6.61
N GLN A 220 -3.94 4.68 7.07
CA GLN A 220 -4.52 5.49 8.15
C GLN A 220 -4.17 4.85 9.52
N CYS A 221 -2.88 4.73 9.83
CA CYS A 221 -2.39 4.15 11.08
C CYS A 221 -1.61 5.17 11.93
N GLY A 222 -1.50 4.92 13.24
CA GLY A 222 -0.84 5.85 14.17
C GLY A 222 0.60 6.22 13.80
N ALA A 223 1.36 5.28 13.22
CA ALA A 223 2.72 5.53 12.74
C ALA A 223 2.75 6.58 11.61
N ASN A 224 1.85 6.46 10.61
CA ASN A 224 1.74 7.43 9.54
C ASN A 224 1.18 8.78 10.03
N GLU A 225 0.23 8.79 10.95
CA GLU A 225 -0.27 10.04 11.57
C GLU A 225 0.85 10.77 12.33
N GLN A 226 1.69 10.04 13.06
CA GLN A 226 2.86 10.60 13.75
C GLN A 226 3.92 11.09 12.75
N ALA A 227 4.14 10.39 11.64
CA ALA A 227 5.04 10.81 10.57
C ALA A 227 4.55 12.10 9.89
N ILE A 228 3.26 12.19 9.53
CA ILE A 228 2.64 13.40 8.97
C ILE A 228 2.73 14.57 9.96
N THR A 229 2.56 14.32 11.25
CA THR A 229 2.71 15.35 12.30
C THR A 229 4.15 15.85 12.36
N GLN A 230 5.16 14.96 12.36
CA GLN A 230 6.56 15.35 12.28
C GLN A 230 6.89 16.16 11.02
N LEU A 231 6.35 15.77 9.86
CA LEU A 231 6.51 16.53 8.61
C LEU A 231 5.96 17.95 8.75
N LYS A 232 4.75 18.13 9.32
CA LYS A 232 4.16 19.46 9.57
C LYS A 232 5.01 20.30 10.52
N THR A 233 5.50 19.71 11.62
CA THR A 233 6.38 20.41 12.58
C THR A 233 7.71 20.81 11.95
N ALA A 234 8.33 19.95 11.14
CA ALA A 234 9.55 20.28 10.41
C ALA A 234 9.30 21.41 9.40
N LEU A 235 8.19 21.37 8.66
CA LEU A 235 7.79 22.42 7.72
C LEU A 235 7.55 23.77 8.40
N SER A 236 6.96 23.81 9.60
CA SER A 236 6.69 25.07 10.32
C SER A 236 7.95 25.89 10.68
N GLN A 237 9.15 25.32 10.54
CA GLN A 237 10.43 26.02 10.69
C GLN A 237 10.83 26.84 9.44
N TYR A 238 10.04 26.77 8.36
CA TYR A 238 10.29 27.35 7.04
C TYR A 238 9.10 28.19 6.51
N ILE A 239 8.15 28.53 7.39
CA ILE A 239 7.06 29.49 7.13
C ILE A 239 7.57 30.90 7.43
#